data_AF-A0A0H3GIM9-F1
#
_entry.id   AF-A0A0H3GIM9-F1
#
_cell.length_a   1.000
_cell.length_b   1.000
_cell.length_c   1.000
_cell.angle_alpha   90.00
_cell.angle_beta   90.00
_cell.angle_gamma   90.00
#
_symmetry.space_group_name_H-M   'P 1'
#
loop_
_entity.id
_entity.type
_entity.pdbx_description
1 polymer ?
#
loop_
_entity_poly.entity_id
_entity_poly.type
_entity_poly.pdbx_seq_one_letter_code
_entity_poly.pdbx_strand_id
1 'polypeptide(L)'
;MKLIDKFSVISDWIIRLVWTNLVWLFLVLIGGIVFGFMPATVALFTITRKWARGDLDTPVWKSAWQTYKQVFVSANLAGGVFALIGIFLYADLRIVFELMQGFWSTILYFFLMFLLFLVGIAFLQYFTVFVHFQMKNVRAYVGQAFLLAITSFKNTFMIVIGLVFCAWLISKMPAFILFISGVLPSYWIMKINLHRFKQMEPK
;
A
#
# COMPACT_ATOMS: atom_id res chain seq x y z
N MET A 1 -4.13 37.28 10.91
CA MET A 1 -3.31 36.28 11.61
C MET A 1 -3.77 34.85 11.29
N LYS A 2 -4.97 34.40 11.73
CA LYS A 2 -5.47 33.02 11.49
C LYS A 2 -5.47 32.50 10.04
N LEU A 3 -5.55 33.40 9.04
CA LEU A 3 -5.56 33.04 7.61
C LEU A 3 -4.14 32.74 7.08
N ILE A 4 -3.14 33.47 7.57
CA ILE A 4 -1.72 33.29 7.22
C ILE A 4 -1.23 31.96 7.81
N ASP A 5 -1.61 31.66 9.05
CA ASP A 5 -1.26 30.39 9.71
C ASP A 5 -1.85 29.17 8.99
N LYS A 6 -3.13 29.26 8.58
CA LYS A 6 -3.78 28.20 7.80
C LYS A 6 -3.12 27.97 6.45
N PHE A 7 -2.76 29.04 5.75
CA PHE A 7 -2.07 28.96 4.47
C PHE A 7 -0.69 28.28 4.61
N SER A 8 0.08 28.66 5.62
CA SER A 8 1.38 28.04 5.92
C SER A 8 1.25 26.54 6.15
N VAL A 9 0.29 26.12 6.97
CA VAL A 9 0.06 24.69 7.25
C VAL A 9 -0.31 23.91 6.00
N ILE A 10 -1.17 24.46 5.14
CA ILE A 10 -1.56 23.82 3.87
C ILE A 10 -0.35 23.69 2.95
N SER A 11 0.44 24.76 2.82
CA SER A 11 1.68 24.77 2.02
C SER A 11 2.67 23.72 2.50
N ASP A 12 2.90 23.61 3.81
CA ASP A 12 3.79 22.61 4.39
C ASP A 12 3.34 21.19 4.07
N TRP A 13 2.03 20.92 4.11
CA TRP A 13 1.48 19.62 3.73
C TRP A 13 1.70 19.32 2.24
N ILE A 14 1.49 20.29 1.36
CA ILE A 14 1.73 20.13 -0.08
C ILE A 14 3.20 19.79 -0.32
N ILE A 15 4.14 20.54 0.29
CA ILE A 15 5.58 20.29 0.15
C ILE A 15 5.95 18.90 0.69
N ARG A 16 5.43 18.50 1.86
CA ARG A 16 5.71 17.18 2.45
C ARG A 16 5.22 16.05 1.54
N LEU A 17 4.01 16.17 0.98
CA LEU A 17 3.45 15.19 0.04
C LEU A 17 4.32 15.08 -1.21
N VAL A 18 4.58 16.21 -1.88
CA VAL A 18 5.37 16.25 -3.11
C VAL A 18 6.77 15.69 -2.90
N TRP A 19 7.49 16.19 -1.88
CA TRP A 19 8.86 15.76 -1.60
C TRP A 19 8.93 14.26 -1.32
N THR A 20 7.98 13.75 -0.53
CA THR A 20 7.95 12.32 -0.19
C THR A 20 7.60 11.45 -1.40
N ASN A 21 6.72 11.90 -2.28
CA ASN A 21 6.38 11.18 -3.50
C ASN A 21 7.56 11.14 -4.49
N LEU A 22 8.30 12.24 -4.62
CA LEU A 22 9.51 12.29 -5.44
C LEU A 22 10.60 11.35 -4.89
N VAL A 23 10.80 11.33 -3.57
CA VAL A 23 11.72 10.39 -2.93
C VAL A 23 11.28 8.95 -3.19
N TRP A 24 9.99 8.64 -3.06
CA TRP A 24 9.47 7.31 -3.37
C TRP A 24 9.75 6.90 -4.83
N LEU A 25 9.42 7.75 -5.80
CA LEU A 25 9.69 7.49 -7.22
C LEU A 25 11.18 7.26 -7.48
N PHE A 26 12.04 8.10 -6.89
CA PHE A 26 13.49 7.96 -7.00
C PHE A 26 13.99 6.60 -6.48
N LEU A 27 13.49 6.15 -5.33
CA LEU A 27 13.84 4.84 -4.76
C LEU A 27 13.34 3.66 -5.60
N VAL A 28 12.15 3.81 -6.21
CA VAL A 28 11.63 2.82 -7.18
C VAL A 28 12.60 2.72 -8.37
N LEU A 29 13.03 3.85 -8.92
CA LEU A 29 13.94 3.90 -10.07
C LEU A 29 15.32 3.29 -9.76
N ILE A 30 15.91 3.62 -8.60
CA ILE A 30 17.21 3.05 -8.19
C ILE A 30 17.19 1.52 -8.12
N GLY A 31 16.07 0.94 -7.68
CA GLY A 31 15.94 -0.52 -7.59
C GLY A 31 15.54 -1.20 -8.91
N GLY A 32 15.67 -0.51 -10.05
CA GLY A 32 15.31 -1.07 -11.36
C GLY A 32 13.81 -1.26 -11.54
N ILE A 33 12.99 -0.41 -10.90
CA ILE A 33 11.52 -0.44 -10.86
C ILE A 33 10.96 -1.68 -10.15
N VAL A 34 11.24 -2.89 -10.66
CA VAL A 34 10.70 -4.15 -10.16
C VAL A 34 11.16 -4.42 -8.72
N PHE A 35 12.48 -4.45 -8.48
CA PHE A 35 13.02 -4.70 -7.14
C PHE A 35 13.04 -3.44 -6.26
N GLY A 36 12.84 -2.26 -6.85
CA GLY A 36 12.73 -1.00 -6.12
C GLY A 36 11.35 -0.78 -5.53
N PHE A 37 10.30 -1.29 -6.17
CA PHE A 37 8.91 -1.00 -5.82
C PHE A 37 8.54 -1.40 -4.39
N MET A 38 8.83 -2.65 -4.01
CA MET A 38 8.49 -3.16 -2.67
C MET A 38 9.20 -2.39 -1.54
N PRO A 39 10.54 -2.28 -1.53
CA PRO A 39 11.24 -1.55 -0.46
C PRO A 39 10.97 -0.05 -0.48
N ALA A 40 10.80 0.59 -1.65
CA ALA A 40 10.40 1.99 -1.71
C ALA A 40 9.04 2.21 -1.06
N THR A 41 8.08 1.34 -1.33
CA THR A 41 6.73 1.43 -0.77
C THR A 41 6.74 1.16 0.74
N VAL A 42 7.53 0.21 1.24
CA VAL A 42 7.74 0.04 2.69
C VAL A 42 8.33 1.30 3.33
N ALA A 43 9.31 1.93 2.70
CA ALA A 43 9.91 3.17 3.18
C ALA A 43 8.88 4.32 3.22
N LEU A 44 8.03 4.41 2.19
CA LEU A 44 6.93 5.36 2.12
C LEU A 44 5.92 5.14 3.25
N PHE A 45 5.49 3.90 3.46
CA PHE A 45 4.59 3.54 4.56
C PHE A 45 5.22 3.79 5.94
N THR A 46 6.54 3.73 6.05
CA THR A 46 7.26 4.07 7.29
C THR A 46 7.15 5.55 7.61
N ILE A 47 7.27 6.42 6.60
CA ILE A 47 7.10 7.88 6.75
C ILE A 47 5.64 8.21 7.05
N THR A 48 4.70 7.70 6.26
CA THR A 48 3.28 8.01 6.44
C THR A 48 2.71 7.47 7.74
N ARG A 49 3.28 6.39 8.30
CA ARG A 49 2.97 5.92 9.67
C ARG A 49 3.35 6.95 10.74
N LYS A 50 4.50 7.59 10.61
CA LYS A 50 4.94 8.63 11.56
C LYS A 50 4.03 9.85 11.47
N TRP A 51 3.71 10.30 10.25
CA TRP A 51 2.77 11.39 10.03
C TRP A 51 1.38 11.11 10.60
N ALA A 52 0.87 9.89 10.40
CA ALA A 52 -0.43 9.48 10.92
C ALA A 52 -0.44 9.34 12.46
N ARG A 53 0.73 9.28 13.11
CA ARG A 53 0.91 9.36 14.56
C ARG A 53 1.19 10.78 15.07
N GLY A 54 1.26 11.78 14.19
CA GLY A 54 1.50 13.19 14.51
C GLY A 54 2.96 13.63 14.44
N ASP A 55 3.90 12.73 14.17
CA ASP A 55 5.32 13.08 13.95
C ASP A 55 5.51 13.50 12.50
N LEU A 56 5.43 14.82 12.25
CA LEU A 56 5.57 15.40 10.92
C LEU A 56 7.01 15.78 10.56
N ASP A 57 7.89 15.96 11.56
CA ASP A 57 9.24 16.53 11.39
C ASP A 57 10.31 15.47 11.05
N THR A 58 9.86 14.25 10.76
CA THR A 58 10.72 13.19 10.29
C THR A 58 11.49 13.61 9.02
N PRO A 59 12.83 13.46 9.00
CA PRO A 59 13.62 13.72 7.80
C PRO A 59 13.33 12.67 6.72
N VAL A 60 12.48 13.03 5.76
CA VAL A 60 11.93 12.15 4.71
C VAL A 60 13.04 11.37 4.00
N TRP A 61 14.04 12.06 3.44
CA TRP A 61 15.12 11.42 2.68
C TRP A 61 15.92 10.41 3.51
N LYS A 62 16.43 10.84 4.67
CA LYS A 62 17.26 10.00 5.55
C LYS A 62 16.48 8.78 6.04
N SER A 63 15.23 8.98 6.48
CA SER A 63 14.37 7.90 6.94
C SER A 63 14.03 6.93 5.82
N ALA A 64 13.66 7.44 4.63
CA ALA A 64 13.30 6.59 3.50
C ALA A 64 14.50 5.75 3.03
N TRP A 65 15.67 6.38 2.86
CA TRP A 65 16.87 5.70 2.39
C TRP A 65 17.37 4.63 3.36
N GLN A 66 17.34 4.92 4.66
CA GLN A 66 17.73 3.96 5.69
C GLN A 66 16.79 2.75 5.69
N THR A 67 15.47 2.98 5.69
CA THR A 67 14.47 1.91 5.63
C THR A 67 14.61 1.10 4.33
N TYR A 68 14.75 1.76 3.18
CA TYR A 68 14.86 1.13 1.87
C TYR A 68 15.97 0.07 1.83
N LYS A 69 17.18 0.44 2.29
CA LYS A 69 18.33 -0.48 2.32
C LYS A 69 18.11 -1.63 3.31
N GLN A 70 17.54 -1.34 4.48
CA GLN A 70 17.32 -2.34 5.52
C GLN A 70 16.33 -3.42 5.09
N VAL A 71 15.28 -3.04 4.37
CA VAL A 71 14.16 -3.94 4.03
C VAL A 71 14.24 -4.48 2.60
N PHE A 72 15.28 -4.13 1.83
CA PHE A 72 15.38 -4.44 0.40
C PHE A 72 15.10 -5.91 0.08
N VAL A 73 15.78 -6.82 0.78
CA VAL A 73 15.63 -8.26 0.54
C VAL A 73 14.30 -8.78 1.08
N SER A 74 13.94 -8.47 2.33
CA SER A 74 12.74 -9.00 2.97
C SER A 74 11.45 -8.52 2.30
N ALA A 75 11.41 -7.26 1.88
CA ALA A 75 10.28 -6.69 1.15
C ALA A 75 10.11 -7.31 -0.24
N ASN A 76 11.22 -7.53 -0.97
CA ASN A 76 11.17 -8.17 -2.28
C ASN A 76 10.79 -9.66 -2.20
N LEU A 77 11.25 -10.39 -1.17
CA LEU A 77 10.83 -11.78 -0.94
C LEU A 77 9.32 -11.86 -0.71
N ALA A 78 8.74 -10.96 0.08
CA ALA A 78 7.30 -10.89 0.26
C ALA A 78 6.59 -10.57 -1.07
N GLY A 79 7.14 -9.63 -1.84
CA GLY A 79 6.62 -9.28 -3.16
C GLY A 79 6.62 -10.46 -4.12
N GLY A 80 7.68 -11.26 -4.11
CA GLY A 80 7.76 -12.50 -4.88
C GLY A 80 6.66 -13.48 -4.51
N VAL A 81 6.36 -13.65 -3.22
CA VAL A 81 5.25 -14.51 -2.75
C VAL A 81 3.90 -14.01 -3.28
N PHE A 82 3.62 -12.70 -3.15
CA PHE A 82 2.38 -12.12 -3.67
C PHE A 82 2.29 -12.22 -5.20
N ALA A 83 3.40 -11.99 -5.91
CA ALA A 83 3.45 -12.12 -7.36
C ALA A 83 3.20 -13.56 -7.81
N LEU A 84 3.78 -14.56 -7.13
CA LEU A 84 3.55 -15.97 -7.42
C LEU A 84 2.08 -16.35 -7.27
N ILE A 85 1.45 -15.95 -6.16
CA ILE A 85 0.02 -16.21 -5.93
C ILE A 85 -0.84 -15.50 -6.98
N GLY A 86 -0.53 -14.23 -7.28
CA GLY A 86 -1.27 -13.44 -8.27
C GLY A 86 -1.16 -14.00 -9.69
N ILE A 87 0.04 -14.40 -10.13
CA ILE A 87 0.27 -15.01 -11.44
C ILE A 87 -0.46 -16.35 -11.55
N PHE A 88 -0.41 -17.17 -10.50
CA PHE A 88 -1.12 -18.45 -10.46
C PHE A 88 -2.63 -18.25 -10.63
N LEU A 89 -3.25 -17.37 -9.81
CA LEU A 89 -4.67 -17.08 -9.90
C LEU A 89 -5.07 -16.42 -11.23
N TYR A 90 -4.20 -15.58 -11.80
CA TYR A 90 -4.44 -14.98 -13.11
C TYR A 90 -4.44 -16.03 -14.23
N ALA A 91 -3.52 -17.00 -14.18
CA ALA A 91 -3.48 -18.12 -15.11
C ALA A 91 -4.75 -18.98 -15.01
N ASP A 92 -5.19 -19.30 -13.79
CA ASP A 92 -6.44 -20.03 -13.56
C ASP A 92 -7.65 -19.26 -14.11
N LEU A 93 -7.73 -17.95 -13.85
CA LEU A 93 -8.80 -17.09 -14.39
C LEU A 93 -8.83 -17.10 -15.92
N ARG A 94 -7.67 -17.03 -16.57
CA ARG A 94 -7.52 -17.12 -18.03
C ARG A 94 -8.04 -18.46 -18.56
N ILE A 95 -7.66 -19.56 -17.92
CA ILE A 95 -8.09 -20.91 -18.30
C ILE A 95 -9.62 -21.03 -18.22
N VAL A 96 -10.22 -20.61 -17.10
CA VAL A 96 -11.68 -20.68 -16.89
C VAL A 96 -12.41 -19.81 -17.91
N PHE A 97 -11.91 -18.61 -18.19
CA PHE A 97 -12.53 -17.69 -19.12
C PHE A 97 -12.48 -18.17 -20.57
N GLU A 98 -11.36 -18.76 -21.01
CA GLU A 98 -11.14 -19.11 -22.43
C GLU A 98 -11.58 -20.53 -22.78
N LEU A 99 -11.45 -21.49 -21.85
CA LEU A 99 -11.59 -22.92 -22.16
C LEU A 99 -12.85 -23.56 -21.57
N MET A 100 -13.53 -22.92 -20.61
CA MET A 100 -14.66 -23.52 -19.90
C MET A 100 -15.97 -22.81 -20.21
N GLN A 101 -17.03 -23.56 -20.50
CA GLN A 101 -18.38 -23.05 -20.72
C GLN A 101 -19.39 -23.64 -19.74
N GLY A 102 -20.49 -22.92 -19.54
CA GLY A 102 -21.61 -23.36 -18.69
C GLY A 102 -21.62 -22.75 -17.28
N PHE A 103 -22.67 -23.07 -16.53
CA PHE A 103 -22.98 -22.46 -15.23
C PHE A 103 -21.86 -22.58 -14.20
N TRP A 104 -21.25 -23.76 -14.09
CA TRP A 104 -20.15 -24.02 -13.14
C TRP A 104 -18.88 -23.22 -13.47
N SER A 105 -18.61 -22.98 -14.75
CA SER A 105 -17.50 -22.11 -15.19
C SER A 105 -17.70 -20.68 -14.67
N THR A 106 -18.91 -20.14 -14.80
CA THR A 106 -19.25 -18.80 -14.32
C THR A 106 -19.06 -18.66 -12.80
N ILE A 107 -19.51 -19.65 -12.02
CA ILE A 107 -19.30 -19.65 -10.56
C ILE A 107 -17.81 -19.64 -10.22
N LEU A 108 -17.04 -20.52 -10.85
CA LEU A 108 -15.60 -20.64 -10.63
C LEU A 108 -14.88 -19.33 -11.01
N TYR A 109 -15.26 -18.69 -12.11
CA TYR A 109 -14.72 -17.41 -12.54
C TYR A 109 -14.91 -16.33 -11.47
N PHE A 110 -16.14 -16.17 -10.96
CA PHE A 110 -16.42 -15.19 -9.91
C PHE A 110 -15.66 -15.51 -8.61
N PHE A 111 -15.54 -16.79 -8.26
CA PHE A 111 -14.77 -17.21 -7.09
C PHE A 111 -13.28 -16.87 -7.23
N LEU A 112 -12.66 -17.18 -8.37
CA LEU A 112 -11.26 -16.83 -8.63
C LEU A 112 -11.04 -15.32 -8.68
N MET A 113 -11.99 -14.56 -9.23
CA MET A 113 -11.94 -13.10 -9.24
C MET A 113 -12.00 -12.53 -7.82
N PHE A 114 -12.84 -13.11 -6.96
CA PHE A 114 -12.88 -12.78 -5.54
C PHE A 114 -11.56 -13.09 -4.82
N LEU A 115 -10.94 -14.25 -5.10
CA LEU A 115 -9.63 -14.59 -4.55
C LEU A 115 -8.54 -13.62 -5.00
N LEU A 116 -8.52 -13.25 -6.29
CA LEU A 116 -7.57 -12.27 -6.81
C LEU A 116 -7.77 -10.90 -6.16
N PHE A 117 -9.02 -10.47 -5.98
CA PHE A 117 -9.34 -9.26 -5.22
C PHE A 117 -8.83 -9.34 -3.78
N LEU A 118 -9.04 -10.47 -3.09
CA LEU A 118 -8.55 -10.69 -1.73
C LEU A 118 -7.03 -10.60 -1.65
N VAL A 119 -6.30 -11.19 -2.61
CA VAL A 119 -4.84 -11.08 -2.72
C VAL A 119 -4.42 -9.63 -2.92
N GLY A 120 -5.12 -8.87 -3.77
CA GLY A 120 -4.87 -7.44 -3.96
C GLY A 120 -5.06 -6.62 -2.68
N ILE A 121 -6.12 -6.88 -1.92
CA ILE A 121 -6.30 -6.24 -0.61
C ILE A 121 -5.21 -6.67 0.37
N ALA A 122 -4.88 -7.95 0.47
CA ALA A 122 -3.81 -8.45 1.32
C ALA A 122 -2.46 -7.80 0.97
N PHE A 123 -2.17 -7.60 -0.32
CA PHE A 123 -0.97 -6.90 -0.77
C PHE A 123 -0.92 -5.44 -0.30
N LEU A 124 -2.04 -4.71 -0.34
CA LEU A 124 -2.11 -3.35 0.21
C LEU A 124 -1.95 -3.34 1.74
N GLN A 125 -2.58 -4.30 2.42
CA GLN A 125 -2.52 -4.46 3.87
C GLN A 125 -1.10 -4.80 4.35
N TYR A 126 -0.36 -5.59 3.56
CA TYR A 126 1.00 -6.02 3.86
C TYR A 126 1.90 -4.85 4.24
N PHE A 127 1.86 -3.74 3.50
CA PHE A 127 2.72 -2.59 3.81
C PHE A 127 2.44 -2.02 5.19
N THR A 128 1.16 -1.93 5.59
CA THR A 128 0.81 -1.44 6.93
C THR A 128 1.20 -2.41 8.03
N VAL A 129 1.05 -3.71 7.79
CA VAL A 129 1.47 -4.76 8.73
C VAL A 129 2.99 -4.73 8.87
N PHE A 130 3.71 -4.57 7.77
CA PHE A 130 5.17 -4.58 7.73
C PHE A 130 5.79 -3.47 8.59
N VAL A 131 5.28 -2.24 8.45
CA VAL A 131 5.84 -1.09 9.19
C VAL A 131 5.30 -0.98 10.62
N HIS A 132 4.22 -1.69 10.94
CA HIS A 132 3.58 -1.62 12.24
C HIS A 132 4.03 -2.75 13.17
N PHE A 133 4.01 -3.99 12.70
CA PHE A 133 4.35 -5.17 13.49
C PHE A 133 5.79 -5.59 13.20
N GLN A 134 6.68 -5.58 14.19
CA GLN A 134 8.08 -6.02 14.02
C GLN A 134 8.19 -7.55 14.06
N MET A 135 7.74 -8.23 13.00
CA MET A 135 7.75 -9.69 12.91
C MET A 135 9.10 -10.24 12.43
N LYS A 136 9.46 -11.43 12.91
CA LYS A 136 10.75 -12.09 12.60
C LYS A 136 10.82 -12.67 11.18
N ASN A 137 9.69 -13.14 10.63
CA ASN A 137 9.66 -13.92 9.40
C ASN A 137 8.75 -13.30 8.33
N VAL A 138 9.18 -13.32 7.06
CA VAL A 138 8.38 -12.84 5.91
C VAL A 138 7.03 -13.54 5.80
N ARG A 139 6.99 -14.86 6.04
CA ARG A 139 5.75 -15.65 6.03
C ARG A 139 4.71 -15.12 7.04
N ALA A 140 5.16 -14.66 8.22
CA ALA A 140 4.27 -14.12 9.23
C ALA A 140 3.64 -12.81 8.75
N TYR A 141 4.40 -11.93 8.11
CA TYR A 141 3.86 -10.70 7.52
C TYR A 141 2.79 -10.99 6.45
N VAL A 142 3.07 -11.92 5.54
CA VAL A 142 2.11 -12.29 4.47
C VAL A 142 0.83 -12.87 5.08
N GLY A 143 0.95 -13.85 5.99
CA GLY A 143 -0.21 -14.46 6.63
C GLY A 143 -1.07 -13.45 7.39
N GLN A 144 -0.43 -12.50 8.08
CA GLN A 144 -1.13 -11.45 8.83
C GLN A 144 -1.79 -10.42 7.92
N ALA A 145 -1.20 -10.14 6.76
CA ALA A 145 -1.82 -9.30 5.74
C ALA A 145 -3.11 -9.93 5.18
N PHE A 146 -3.11 -11.25 4.95
CA PHE A 146 -4.33 -11.99 4.56
C PHE A 146 -5.38 -12.01 5.67
N LEU A 147 -4.96 -12.28 6.92
CA LEU A 147 -5.86 -12.26 8.07
C LEU A 147 -6.50 -10.88 8.21
N LEU A 148 -5.71 -9.81 8.08
CA LEU A 148 -6.22 -8.44 8.12
C LEU A 148 -7.16 -8.17 6.94
N ALA A 149 -6.86 -8.61 5.72
CA ALA A 149 -7.75 -8.45 4.57
C ALA A 149 -9.14 -9.08 4.80
N ILE A 150 -9.19 -10.29 5.38
CA ILE A 150 -10.43 -11.03 5.64
C ILE A 150 -11.20 -10.45 6.83
N THR A 151 -10.51 -10.14 7.92
CA THR A 151 -11.15 -9.72 9.18
C THR A 151 -11.49 -8.23 9.24
N SER A 152 -11.10 -7.43 8.23
CA SER A 152 -11.25 -5.97 8.24
C SER A 152 -12.22 -5.42 7.20
N PHE A 153 -13.37 -6.06 7.00
CA PHE A 153 -14.30 -5.66 5.94
C PHE A 153 -14.61 -4.15 5.88
N LYS A 154 -14.94 -3.52 7.02
CA LYS A 154 -15.19 -2.07 7.10
C LYS A 154 -13.98 -1.23 6.68
N ASN A 155 -12.78 -1.60 7.13
CA ASN A 155 -11.56 -0.87 6.77
C ASN A 155 -11.20 -1.09 5.30
N THR A 156 -11.32 -2.31 4.80
CA THR A 156 -11.11 -2.66 3.39
C THR A 156 -12.03 -1.81 2.50
N PHE A 157 -13.30 -1.68 2.87
CA PHE A 157 -14.23 -0.81 2.14
C PHE A 157 -13.79 0.65 2.11
N MET A 158 -13.37 1.21 3.24
CA MET A 158 -12.84 2.59 3.31
C MET A 158 -11.53 2.77 2.52
N ILE A 159 -10.67 1.76 2.51
CA ILE A 159 -9.45 1.75 1.71
C ILE A 159 -9.79 1.79 0.23
N VAL A 160 -10.70 0.93 -0.22
CA VAL A 160 -11.14 0.88 -1.63
C VAL A 160 -11.73 2.22 -2.07
N ILE A 161 -12.59 2.84 -1.27
CA ILE A 161 -13.16 4.17 -1.57
C ILE A 161 -12.05 5.21 -1.76
N GLY A 162 -11.08 5.27 -0.84
CA GLY A 162 -9.99 6.24 -0.96
C GLY A 162 -9.08 5.98 -2.15
N LEU A 163 -8.83 4.71 -2.50
CA LEU A 163 -8.06 4.35 -3.69
C LEU A 163 -8.77 4.71 -4.98
N VAL A 164 -10.08 4.44 -5.07
CA VAL A 164 -10.92 4.86 -6.21
C VAL A 164 -10.90 6.39 -6.35
N PHE A 165 -11.01 7.12 -5.24
CA PHE A 165 -10.90 8.58 -5.24
C PHE A 165 -9.52 9.07 -5.74
N CYS A 166 -8.43 8.46 -5.26
CA CYS A 166 -7.09 8.79 -5.73
C CYS A 166 -6.92 8.50 -7.23
N ALA A 167 -7.41 7.35 -7.70
CA ALA A 167 -7.37 6.98 -9.12
C ALA A 167 -8.20 7.95 -9.98
N TRP A 168 -9.38 8.36 -9.49
CA TRP A 168 -10.20 9.38 -10.14
C TRP A 168 -9.46 10.71 -10.25
N LEU A 169 -8.84 11.20 -9.17
CA LEU A 169 -8.04 12.44 -9.21
C LEU A 169 -6.89 12.37 -10.23
N ILE A 170 -6.14 11.25 -10.23
CA ILE A 170 -5.01 11.05 -11.15
C ILE A 170 -5.49 11.01 -12.61
N SER A 171 -6.63 10.37 -12.90
CA SER A 171 -7.18 10.33 -14.25
C SER A 171 -7.63 11.69 -14.78
N LYS A 172 -8.00 12.64 -13.91
CA LYS A 172 -8.31 14.02 -14.30
C LYS A 172 -7.07 14.84 -14.60
N MET A 173 -5.97 14.60 -13.88
CA MET A 173 -4.71 15.31 -14.07
C MET A 173 -3.54 14.34 -13.95
N PRO A 174 -3.05 13.77 -15.07
CA PRO A 174 -1.96 12.79 -15.06
C PRO A 174 -0.67 13.29 -14.38
N ALA A 175 -0.45 14.62 -14.38
CA ALA A 175 0.67 15.24 -13.68
C ALA A 175 0.71 14.87 -12.17
N PHE A 176 -0.44 14.59 -11.55
CA PHE A 176 -0.53 14.17 -10.15
C PHE A 176 0.18 12.84 -9.86
N ILE A 177 0.54 12.06 -10.89
CA ILE A 177 1.38 10.88 -10.73
C ILE A 177 2.71 11.25 -10.05
N LEU A 178 3.34 12.35 -10.45
CA LEU A 178 4.63 12.76 -9.90
C LEU A 178 4.52 13.32 -8.48
N PHE A 179 3.35 13.81 -8.10
CA PHE A 179 3.16 14.57 -6.87
C PHE A 179 2.50 13.79 -5.72
N ILE A 180 1.51 12.93 -6.01
CA ILE A 180 0.66 12.33 -4.98
C ILE A 180 0.38 10.83 -5.14
N SER A 181 0.85 10.18 -6.22
CA SER A 181 0.46 8.81 -6.57
C SER A 181 0.74 7.75 -5.51
N GLY A 182 1.91 7.75 -4.89
CA GLY A 182 2.25 6.81 -3.83
C GLY A 182 1.83 7.34 -2.47
N VAL A 183 2.19 8.59 -2.19
CA VAL A 183 2.10 9.16 -0.83
C VAL A 183 0.66 9.31 -0.33
N LEU A 184 -0.28 9.72 -1.19
CA LEU A 184 -1.66 9.94 -0.77
C LEU A 184 -2.39 8.61 -0.48
N PRO A 185 -2.35 7.60 -1.38
CA PRO A 185 -2.84 6.25 -1.06
C PRO A 185 -2.21 5.64 0.18
N SER A 186 -0.89 5.70 0.32
CA SER A 186 -0.20 5.09 1.47
C SER A 186 -0.58 5.76 2.80
N TYR A 187 -0.68 7.09 2.83
CA TYR A 187 -1.14 7.82 4.00
C TYR A 187 -2.60 7.50 4.35
N TRP A 188 -3.48 7.40 3.35
CA TRP A 188 -4.89 7.02 3.55
C TRP A 188 -5.02 5.61 4.16
N ILE A 189 -4.39 4.62 3.54
CA ILE A 189 -4.41 3.22 4.00
C ILE A 189 -3.85 3.13 5.42
N MET A 190 -2.71 3.76 5.68
CA MET A 190 -2.07 3.77 6.99
C MET A 190 -2.97 4.39 8.08
N LYS A 191 -3.62 5.51 7.78
CA LYS A 191 -4.51 6.19 8.73
C LYS A 191 -5.71 5.33 9.12
N ILE A 192 -6.32 4.64 8.16
CA ILE A 192 -7.43 3.71 8.42
C ILE A 192 -6.96 2.54 9.30
N ASN A 193 -5.83 1.92 8.95
CA ASN A 193 -5.34 0.75 9.67
C ASN A 193 -4.83 1.08 11.07
N LEU A 194 -4.22 2.25 11.29
CA LEU A 194 -3.81 2.68 12.63
C LEU A 194 -4.99 2.78 13.60
N HIS A 195 -6.17 3.21 13.13
CA HIS A 195 -7.36 3.22 13.98
C HIS A 195 -7.74 1.82 14.46
N ARG A 196 -7.58 0.81 13.60
CA ARG A 196 -7.84 -0.59 13.93
C ARG A 196 -6.74 -1.20 14.80
N PHE A 197 -5.47 -0.90 14.54
CA PHE A 197 -4.37 -1.42 15.36
C PHE A 197 -4.48 -0.96 16.82
N LYS A 198 -4.91 0.28 17.06
CA LYS A 198 -5.22 0.77 18.41
C LYS A 198 -6.32 -0.01 19.14
N GLN A 199 -7.21 -0.69 18.42
CA GLN A 199 -8.26 -1.54 19.01
C GLN A 199 -7.75 -2.95 19.30
N MET A 200 -6.62 -3.35 18.70
CA MET A 200 -6.00 -4.67 18.85
C MET A 200 -4.89 -4.68 19.91
N GLU A 201 -4.28 -3.53 20.21
CA GLU A 201 -3.31 -3.40 21.29
C GLU A 201 -4.05 -3.52 22.65
N PRO A 202 -3.63 -4.43 23.55
CA PRO A 202 -4.13 -4.44 24.92
C PRO A 202 -3.74 -3.11 25.59
N LYS A 203 -4.69 -2.52 26.32
CA LYS A 203 -4.46 -1.31 27.12
C LYS A 203 -3.43 -1.56 28.22
#